data_AF-A0A3C0EAS6-F1
#
_entry.id   AF-A0A3C0EAS6-F1
#
_cell.length_a   1.000
_cell.length_b   1.000
_cell.length_c   1.000
_cell.angle_alpha   90.00
_cell.angle_beta   90.00
_cell.angle_gamma   90.00
#
_symmetry.space_group_name_H-M   'P 1'
#
loop_
_entity.id
_entity.type
_entity.pdbx_description
1 polymer ?
#
loop_
_entity_poly.entity_id
_entity_poly.type
_entity_poly.pdbx_seq_one_letter_code
_entity_poly.pdbx_strand_id
1 'polypeptide(L)'
;MCDGVIDGRLLPKERVVTVTIGDVEAAFPFSVLVDKGTVNYNVGGTDLAVFFKPGTRPALDSRNIADSNEIGAAALFEANLDGTKHTFKNDGDKIVDEETGSVWSILGEAIKGSLAGKKLTPVVHTNSVWFAVAAFKPDTKIYQGQ
;
A
#
# COMPACT_ATOMS: atom_id res chain seq x y z
N MET A 1 -27.54 -21.86 -8.29
CA MET A 1 -26.31 -21.70 -9.08
C MET A 1 -25.85 -20.28 -8.82
N CYS A 2 -24.80 -20.10 -8.01
CA CYS A 2 -24.23 -18.77 -7.81
C CYS A 2 -23.21 -18.58 -8.92
N ASP A 3 -23.62 -18.00 -10.04
CA ASP A 3 -22.70 -17.42 -11.02
C ASP A 3 -22.12 -16.16 -10.36
N GLY A 4 -21.23 -16.39 -9.40
CA GLY A 4 -20.46 -15.35 -8.76
C GLY A 4 -19.58 -14.74 -9.83
N VAL A 5 -20.00 -13.60 -10.37
CA VAL A 5 -19.28 -12.86 -11.40
C VAL A 5 -17.84 -12.69 -10.93
N ILE A 6 -16.97 -13.53 -11.46
CA ILE A 6 -15.54 -13.43 -11.28
C ILE A 6 -15.13 -12.27 -12.15
N ASP A 7 -14.89 -11.13 -11.50
CA ASP A 7 -14.37 -9.91 -12.14
C ASP A 7 -13.17 -10.19 -13.05
N GLY A 8 -12.36 -11.21 -12.72
CA GLY A 8 -11.30 -11.73 -13.57
C GLY A 8 -10.02 -10.90 -13.57
N ARG A 9 -10.04 -9.66 -13.05
CA ARG A 9 -8.86 -8.79 -12.98
C ARG A 9 -7.89 -9.18 -11.85
N LEU A 10 -8.40 -9.77 -10.76
CA LEU A 10 -7.62 -10.39 -9.69
C LEU A 10 -8.33 -11.63 -9.17
N LEU A 11 -7.60 -12.48 -8.43
CA LEU A 11 -8.21 -13.60 -7.71
C LEU A 11 -9.27 -13.05 -6.71
N PRO A 12 -10.46 -13.66 -6.58
CA PRO A 12 -11.53 -13.15 -5.71
C PRO A 12 -11.11 -12.94 -4.25
N LYS A 13 -10.19 -13.79 -3.76
CA LYS A 13 -9.65 -13.74 -2.40
C LYS A 13 -8.36 -12.91 -2.29
N GLU A 14 -7.91 -12.28 -3.38
CA GLU A 14 -6.76 -11.39 -3.35
C GLU A 14 -7.02 -10.24 -2.39
N ARG A 15 -6.06 -9.97 -1.50
CA ARG A 15 -6.11 -8.81 -0.62
C ARG A 15 -5.63 -7.59 -1.38
N VAL A 16 -6.36 -6.49 -1.23
CA VAL A 16 -6.05 -5.22 -1.85
C VAL A 16 -6.11 -4.12 -0.80
N VAL A 17 -5.22 -3.15 -0.92
CA VAL A 17 -5.35 -1.86 -0.25
C VAL A 17 -6.07 -0.93 -1.20
N THR A 18 -7.16 -0.31 -0.77
CA THR A 18 -7.93 0.64 -1.58
C THR A 18 -7.77 2.05 -1.05
N VAL A 19 -7.74 3.01 -1.97
CA VAL A 19 -7.69 4.44 -1.67
C VAL A 19 -8.63 5.18 -2.61
N THR A 20 -9.29 6.21 -2.09
CA THR A 20 -10.14 7.10 -2.87
C THR A 20 -9.61 8.52 -2.74
N ILE A 21 -9.19 9.12 -3.86
CA ILE A 21 -8.75 10.52 -3.96
C ILE A 21 -9.69 11.26 -4.91
N GLY A 22 -10.47 12.18 -4.37
CA GLY A 22 -11.58 12.78 -5.12
C GLY A 22 -12.56 11.69 -5.59
N ASP A 23 -12.82 11.65 -6.91
CA ASP A 23 -13.66 10.64 -7.55
C ASP A 23 -12.86 9.45 -8.10
N VAL A 24 -11.54 9.40 -7.88
CA VAL A 24 -10.67 8.33 -8.39
C VAL A 24 -10.40 7.32 -7.30
N GLU A 25 -10.76 6.07 -7.57
CA GLU A 25 -10.42 4.94 -6.71
C GLU A 25 -9.32 4.07 -7.31
N ALA A 26 -8.36 3.71 -6.45
CA ALA A 26 -7.27 2.82 -6.79
C ALA A 26 -7.16 1.67 -5.79
N ALA A 27 -6.79 0.50 -6.27
CA ALA A 27 -6.49 -0.70 -5.50
C ALA A 27 -5.05 -1.15 -5.76
N PHE A 28 -4.34 -1.46 -4.68
CA PHE A 28 -2.99 -2.01 -4.68
C PHE A 28 -3.03 -3.46 -4.18
N PRO A 29 -2.84 -4.45 -5.06
CA PRO A 29 -2.83 -5.85 -4.66
C PRO A 29 -1.65 -6.16 -3.74
N PHE A 30 -1.89 -6.94 -2.69
CA PHE A 30 -0.84 -7.35 -1.76
C PHE A 30 0.24 -8.17 -2.47
N SER A 31 -0.12 -9.00 -3.45
CA SER A 31 0.85 -9.73 -4.28
C SER A 31 1.88 -8.80 -4.94
N VAL A 32 1.44 -7.65 -5.45
CA VAL A 32 2.33 -6.62 -6.03
C VAL A 32 3.13 -5.92 -4.94
N LEU A 33 2.50 -5.58 -3.82
CA LEU A 33 3.17 -4.90 -2.71
C LEU A 33 4.25 -5.76 -2.04
N VAL A 34 4.04 -7.07 -1.95
CA VAL A 34 5.03 -8.04 -1.45
C VAL A 34 6.27 -8.09 -2.34
N ASP A 35 6.10 -8.03 -3.65
CA ASP A 35 7.20 -8.04 -4.62
C ASP A 35 7.97 -6.70 -4.61
N LYS A 36 7.24 -5.58 -4.59
CA LYS A 36 7.83 -4.24 -4.77
C LYS A 36 8.35 -3.63 -3.47
N GLY A 37 7.72 -3.92 -2.33
CA GLY A 37 7.99 -3.28 -1.04
C GLY A 37 7.50 -1.83 -0.97
N THR A 38 7.88 -0.98 -1.91
CA THR A 38 7.43 0.41 -2.02
C THR A 38 6.92 0.68 -3.43
N VAL A 39 5.79 1.38 -3.52
CA VAL A 39 5.17 1.79 -4.78
C VAL A 39 4.91 3.29 -4.75
N ASN A 40 5.32 3.99 -5.80
CA ASN A 40 4.94 5.39 -6.03
C ASN A 40 3.87 5.42 -7.12
N TYR A 41 2.72 6.05 -6.87
CA TYR A 41 1.62 6.08 -7.83
C TYR A 41 0.82 7.38 -7.72
N ASN A 42 0.42 7.96 -8.86
CA ASN A 42 -0.42 9.15 -8.88
C ASN A 42 -1.90 8.74 -8.99
N VAL A 43 -2.71 9.14 -8.01
CA VAL A 43 -4.16 8.88 -8.00
C VAL A 43 -4.88 10.21 -7.98
N GLY A 44 -5.63 10.50 -9.05
CA GLY A 44 -6.44 11.72 -9.12
C GLY A 44 -5.64 13.02 -9.03
N GLY A 45 -4.36 13.02 -9.43
CA GLY A 45 -3.47 14.17 -9.33
C GLY A 45 -2.64 14.22 -8.04
N THR A 46 -2.98 13.44 -7.02
CA THR A 46 -2.19 13.32 -5.79
C THR A 46 -1.13 12.23 -5.95
N ASP A 47 0.14 12.60 -5.74
CA ASP A 47 1.24 11.66 -5.69
C ASP A 47 1.19 10.88 -4.37
N LEU A 48 1.06 9.56 -4.46
CA LEU A 48 1.01 8.66 -3.32
C LEU A 48 2.25 7.78 -3.25
N ALA A 49 2.69 7.53 -2.03
CA ALA A 49 3.68 6.52 -1.70
C ALA A 49 3.01 5.42 -0.86
N VAL A 50 3.08 4.19 -1.35
CA VAL A 50 2.59 3.00 -0.66
C VAL A 50 3.80 2.26 -0.11
N PHE A 51 3.90 2.20 1.22
CA PHE A 51 4.94 1.45 1.90
C PHE A 51 4.36 0.13 2.40
N PHE A 52 5.01 -0.97 2.06
CA PHE A 52 4.61 -2.30 2.46
C PHE A 52 5.70 -2.98 3.27
N LYS A 53 5.31 -3.57 4.39
CA LYS A 53 6.17 -4.44 5.18
C LYS A 53 5.54 -5.83 5.30
N PRO A 54 6.22 -6.89 4.83
CA PRO A 54 5.72 -8.24 5.04
C PRO A 54 5.67 -8.56 6.54
N GLY A 55 4.61 -9.25 6.98
CA GLY A 55 4.50 -9.71 8.35
C GLY A 55 5.54 -10.78 8.65
N THR A 56 6.17 -10.72 9.82
CA THR A 56 7.08 -11.78 10.27
C THR A 56 6.27 -12.98 10.74
N ARG A 57 6.62 -14.20 10.28
CA ARG A 57 5.97 -15.44 10.73
C ARG A 57 5.94 -15.50 12.27
N PRO A 58 4.82 -15.87 12.91
CA PRO A 58 4.84 -16.26 14.30
C PRO A 58 5.63 -17.57 14.45
N ALA A 59 6.84 -17.50 15.00
CA ALA A 59 7.49 -18.68 15.55
C ALA A 59 6.75 -19.03 16.85
N LEU A 60 5.99 -20.13 16.84
CA LEU A 60 5.17 -20.66 17.95
C LEU A 60 4.06 -19.72 18.45
N ASP A 61 2.79 -20.07 18.23
CA ASP A 61 1.97 -20.68 19.29
C ASP A 61 0.60 -21.10 18.74
N SER A 62 0.06 -22.16 19.33
CA SER A 62 -1.13 -22.86 18.89
C SER A 62 -2.31 -22.43 19.74
N ARG A 63 -3.45 -22.18 19.09
CA ARG A 63 -4.84 -22.04 19.63
C ARG A 63 -5.32 -20.60 19.80
N ASN A 64 -6.42 -20.32 19.08
CA ASN A 64 -7.33 -19.19 19.21
C ASN A 64 -6.81 -17.80 18.87
N ILE A 65 -6.77 -17.47 17.56
CA ILE A 65 -7.41 -16.26 16.99
C ILE A 65 -7.85 -16.61 15.56
N ALA A 66 -9.16 -16.76 15.33
CA ALA A 66 -9.69 -16.69 13.98
C ALA A 66 -9.49 -15.24 13.48
N ASP A 67 -8.86 -15.09 12.32
CA ASP A 67 -8.62 -13.85 11.53
C ASP A 67 -7.22 -13.20 11.57
N SER A 68 -6.31 -13.62 12.45
CA SER A 68 -4.95 -13.04 12.51
C SER A 68 -3.86 -14.00 12.03
N ASN A 69 -3.86 -14.36 10.75
CA ASN A 69 -2.70 -15.00 10.12
C ASN A 69 -2.04 -14.04 9.12
N GLU A 70 -0.86 -13.55 9.51
CA GLU A 70 0.24 -13.08 8.64
C GLU A 70 -0.12 -11.96 7.65
N ILE A 71 -0.71 -10.87 8.13
CA ILE A 71 -1.12 -9.75 7.26
C ILE A 71 0.03 -8.74 7.20
N GLY A 72 0.77 -8.73 6.08
CA GLY A 72 1.70 -7.63 5.81
C GLY A 72 0.99 -6.27 5.96
N ALA A 73 1.68 -5.29 6.49
CA ALA A 73 1.12 -3.96 6.72
C ALA A 73 1.45 -3.07 5.53
N ALA A 74 0.41 -2.48 4.93
CA ALA A 74 0.55 -1.41 3.96
C ALA A 74 0.17 -0.09 4.62
N ALA A 75 0.94 0.97 4.34
CA ALA A 75 0.61 2.33 4.73
C ALA A 75 0.72 3.23 3.50
N LEU A 76 -0.24 4.14 3.34
CA LEU A 76 -0.31 5.07 2.21
C LEU A 76 -0.07 6.48 2.72
N PHE A 77 0.76 7.22 1.99
CA PHE A 77 1.13 8.58 2.32
C PHE A 77 1.06 9.47 1.08
N GLU A 78 0.78 10.75 1.29
CA GLU A 78 1.04 11.75 0.26
C GLU A 78 2.55 11.91 0.10
N ALA A 79 3.03 11.73 -1.12
CA ALA A 79 4.44 11.84 -1.48
C ALA A 79 4.84 13.29 -1.79
N ASN A 80 3.98 14.27 -1.49
CA ASN A 80 4.33 15.68 -1.57
C ASN A 80 4.68 16.20 -0.17
N LEU A 81 5.89 16.71 -0.01
CA LEU A 81 6.36 17.35 1.22
C LEU A 81 6.79 18.77 0.90
N ASP A 82 6.21 19.74 1.61
CA ASP A 82 6.56 21.16 1.46
C ASP A 82 6.50 21.66 0.00
N GLY A 83 5.57 21.13 -0.81
CA GLY A 83 5.39 21.49 -2.22
C GLY A 83 6.28 20.72 -3.21
N THR A 84 7.15 19.85 -2.72
CA THR A 84 8.04 19.03 -3.55
C THR A 84 7.53 17.59 -3.60
N LYS A 85 7.46 17.02 -4.81
CA LYS A 85 7.19 15.60 -4.98
C LYS A 85 8.44 14.81 -4.62
N HIS A 86 8.23 13.77 -3.82
CA HIS A 86 9.22 12.79 -3.40
C HIS A 86 8.88 11.42 -3.98
N THR A 87 9.89 10.62 -4.28
CA THR A 87 9.75 9.25 -4.73
C THR A 87 10.61 8.34 -3.87
N PHE A 88 10.07 7.17 -3.57
CA PHE A 88 10.67 6.27 -2.60
C PHE A 88 11.03 4.92 -3.22
N LYS A 89 12.16 4.37 -2.81
CA LYS A 89 12.59 3.03 -3.18
C LYS A 89 13.03 2.21 -1.98
N ASN A 90 12.99 0.90 -2.13
CA ASN A 90 13.60 0.00 -1.16
C ASN A 90 15.12 -0.08 -1.40
N ASP A 91 15.89 0.11 -0.33
CA ASP A 91 17.32 -0.19 -0.23
C ASP A 91 17.50 -1.24 0.87
N GLY A 92 17.39 -2.52 0.50
CA GLY A 92 17.24 -3.62 1.46
C GLY A 92 15.97 -3.45 2.31
N ASP A 93 16.12 -3.44 3.63
CA ASP A 93 15.03 -3.22 4.60
C ASP A 93 14.68 -1.73 4.81
N LYS A 94 15.35 -0.80 4.12
CA LYS A 94 15.14 0.65 4.28
C LYS A 94 14.29 1.20 3.14
N ILE A 95 13.52 2.22 3.46
CA ILE A 95 12.82 3.04 2.46
C ILE A 95 13.66 4.31 2.30
N VAL A 96 14.06 4.63 1.07
CA VAL A 96 14.94 5.76 0.76
C VAL A 96 14.25 6.69 -0.21
N ASP A 97 14.26 7.97 0.11
CA ASP A 97 13.83 9.06 -0.75
C ASP A 97 14.87 9.30 -1.86
N GLU A 98 14.46 9.26 -3.12
CA GLU A 98 15.38 9.37 -4.26
C GLU A 98 15.90 10.79 -4.49
N GLU A 99 15.14 11.80 -4.06
CA GLU A 99 15.46 13.21 -4.26
C GLU A 99 16.52 13.72 -3.27
N THR A 100 16.46 13.27 -2.01
CA THR A 100 17.35 13.75 -0.93
C THR A 100 18.25 12.67 -0.35
N GLY A 101 18.00 11.39 -0.64
CA GLY A 101 18.69 10.27 0.00
C GLY A 101 18.30 10.06 1.46
N SER A 102 17.25 10.72 1.95
CA SER A 102 16.74 10.54 3.31
C SER A 102 16.15 9.15 3.51
N VAL A 103 16.33 8.57 4.69
CA VAL A 103 15.80 7.25 5.04
C VAL A 103 14.51 7.42 5.82
N TRP A 104 13.49 6.65 5.45
CA TRP A 104 12.15 6.70 5.98
C TRP A 104 11.76 5.40 6.67
N SER A 105 10.93 5.53 7.69
CA SER A 105 10.27 4.41 8.37
C SER A 105 8.98 4.01 7.66
N ILE A 106 8.52 2.78 7.91
CA ILE A 106 7.22 2.27 7.44
C ILE A 106 6.04 3.15 7.88
N LEU A 107 6.23 3.98 8.92
CA LEU A 107 5.22 4.90 9.45
C LEU A 107 5.21 6.26 8.74
N GLY A 108 6.02 6.44 7.69
CA GLY A 108 6.07 7.70 6.95
C GLY A 108 6.86 8.80 7.69
N GLU A 109 7.75 8.44 8.62
CA GLU A 109 8.64 9.38 9.30
C GLU A 109 10.08 9.21 8.81
N ALA A 110 10.72 10.32 8.45
CA ALA A 110 12.12 10.36 8.06
C ALA A 110 13.02 10.18 9.29
N ILE A 111 13.78 9.09 9.31
CA ILE A 111 14.63 8.68 10.43
C ILE A 111 16.09 9.11 10.27
N LYS A 112 16.52 9.42 9.05
CA LYS A 112 17.89 9.87 8.74
C LYS A 112 17.91 10.73 7.47
N GLY A 113 18.87 11.64 7.37
CA GLY A 113 19.08 12.48 6.19
C GLY A 113 18.66 13.93 6.45
N SER A 114 18.61 14.72 5.38
CA SER A 114 18.23 16.14 5.45
C SER A 114 16.78 16.36 5.89
N LEU A 115 15.91 15.37 5.68
CA LEU A 115 14.50 15.42 6.08
C LEU A 115 14.23 14.80 7.46
N ALA A 116 15.25 14.41 8.23
CA ALA A 116 15.06 13.72 9.51
C ALA A 116 14.09 14.47 10.46
N GLY A 117 13.13 13.73 11.03
CA GLY A 117 12.05 14.25 11.88
C GLY A 117 10.81 14.74 11.13
N LYS A 118 10.86 14.84 9.79
CA LYS A 118 9.67 15.13 8.96
C LYS A 118 8.78 13.89 8.86
N LYS A 119 7.48 14.13 8.67
CA LYS A 119 6.45 13.10 8.52
C LYS A 119 5.65 13.35 7.25
N LEU A 120 5.37 12.30 6.50
CA LEU A 120 4.43 12.37 5.39
C LEU A 120 3.00 12.40 5.93
N THR A 121 2.10 13.00 5.15
CA THR A 121 0.68 13.01 5.48
C THR A 121 0.09 11.62 5.20
N PRO A 122 -0.47 10.91 6.20
CA PRO A 122 -1.10 9.62 5.97
C PRO A 122 -2.40 9.79 5.19
N VAL A 123 -2.63 8.90 4.23
CA VAL A 123 -3.84 8.86 3.42
C VAL A 123 -4.77 7.77 3.94
N VAL A 124 -6.04 8.12 4.09
CA VAL A 124 -7.08 7.17 4.50
C VAL A 124 -7.21 6.09 3.44
N HIS A 125 -7.05 4.84 3.86
CA HIS A 125 -7.10 3.67 3.00
C HIS A 125 -7.84 2.53 3.70
N THR A 126 -8.28 1.54 2.93
CA THR A 126 -9.00 0.38 3.46
C THR A 126 -8.37 -0.91 2.94
N ASN A 127 -8.11 -1.84 3.85
CA ASN A 127 -7.72 -3.20 3.51
C ASN A 127 -8.98 -4.04 3.26
N SER A 128 -9.06 -4.69 2.11
CA SER A 128 -10.23 -5.48 1.73
C SER A 128 -9.85 -6.64 0.81
N VAL A 129 -10.80 -7.53 0.55
CA VAL A 129 -10.68 -8.58 -0.47
C VAL A 129 -11.26 -8.10 -1.79
N TRP A 130 -10.62 -8.45 -2.90
CA TRP A 130 -10.98 -7.96 -4.22
C TRP A 130 -12.43 -8.23 -4.60
N PHE A 131 -12.97 -9.41 -4.27
CA PHE A 131 -14.37 -9.72 -4.56
C PHE A 131 -15.35 -8.67 -4.01
N ALA A 132 -15.13 -8.19 -2.77
CA ALA A 132 -15.98 -7.17 -2.18
C ALA A 132 -15.81 -5.83 -2.90
N VAL A 133 -14.55 -5.44 -3.16
CA VAL A 133 -14.24 -4.19 -3.85
C VAL A 133 -14.85 -4.18 -5.26
N ALA A 134 -14.64 -5.23 -6.05
CA ALA A 134 -15.16 -5.35 -7.40
C ALA A 134 -16.70 -5.36 -7.45
N ALA A 135 -17.35 -5.94 -6.44
CA ALA A 135 -18.81 -5.98 -6.36
C ALA A 135 -19.44 -4.60 -6.05
N PHE A 136 -18.81 -3.82 -5.17
CA PHE A 136 -19.34 -2.51 -4.75
C PHE A 136 -18.81 -1.35 -5.58
N LYS A 137 -17.61 -1.48 -6.14
CA LYS A 137 -16.87 -0.40 -6.81
C LYS A 137 -16.13 -0.93 -8.04
N PRO A 138 -16.87 -1.31 -9.10
CA PRO A 138 -16.31 -1.98 -10.27
C PRO A 138 -15.30 -1.12 -11.04
N ASP A 139 -15.43 0.21 -11.01
CA ASP A 139 -14.54 1.15 -11.69
C ASP A 139 -13.19 1.37 -10.99
N THR A 140 -12.94 0.67 -9.86
CA THR A 140 -11.67 0.71 -9.14
C THR A 140 -10.50 0.39 -10.07
N LYS A 141 -9.54 1.31 -10.17
CA LYS A 141 -8.31 1.10 -10.94
C LYS A 141 -7.38 0.19 -10.16
N ILE A 142 -6.85 -0.84 -10.80
CA ILE A 142 -5.93 -1.77 -10.15
C ILE A 142 -4.51 -1.39 -10.55
N TYR A 143 -3.64 -1.21 -9.56
CA TYR A 143 -2.22 -1.04 -9.80
C TYR A 143 -1.59 -2.38 -10.22
N GLN A 144 -1.04 -2.41 -11.44
CA GLN A 144 -0.46 -3.62 -12.05
C GLN A 144 1.08 -3.65 -12.04
N GLY A 145 1.74 -2.77 -11.29
CA GLY A 145 3.20 -2.78 -11.14
C GLY A 145 3.98 -2.10 -12.26
N GLN A 146 3.33 -1.24 -13.06
CA GLN A 146 3.91 -0.51 -14.19
C GLN A 146 3.64 1.00 -14.09
#